data_AF-A0A7S2PIY8-F1
#
_entry.id   AF-A0A7S2PIY8-F1
#
_cell.length_a   1.000
_cell.length_b   1.000
_cell.length_c   1.000
_cell.angle_alpha   90.00
_cell.angle_beta   90.00
_cell.angle_gamma   90.00
#
_symmetry.space_group_name_H-M   'P 1'
#
loop_
_entity.id
_entity.type
_entity.pdbx_description
1 polymer ?
#
loop_
_entity_poly.entity_id
_entity_poly.type
_entity_poly.pdbx_seq_one_letter_code
_entity_poly.pdbx_strand_id
1 'polypeptide(L)'
;RQLLSGEVVGSVCQLLVAHGPGGEPPQEHTLECACELLRSVGVTLEALPAGAPLMEQVCCRLLELKGLKGAGGSPVYCKRVQFLIQDLLDVRAAGWETRQFRSSAKTKEEIRREQAKDRCSPKAAGAGAEVVVMGQRPMCLARAIPAAC
;
A
#
# COMPACT_ATOMS: atom_id res chain seq x y z
N ARG A 1 -12.69 3.43 19.49
CA ARG A 1 -11.22 3.30 19.57
C ARG A 1 -10.60 4.16 18.47
N GLN A 2 -10.38 5.45 18.72
CA GLN A 2 -9.53 6.30 17.88
C GLN A 2 -8.11 6.17 18.44
N LEU A 3 -7.42 5.08 18.12
CA LEU A 3 -6.09 4.82 18.66
C LEU A 3 -5.08 5.18 17.58
N LEU A 4 -4.40 6.30 17.82
CA LEU A 4 -3.41 7.02 16.99
C LEU A 4 -4.05 7.99 15.97
N SER A 5 -3.94 9.30 16.26
CA SER A 5 -4.20 10.37 15.28
C SER A 5 -3.31 10.11 14.07
N GLY A 6 -3.82 10.29 12.84
CA GLY A 6 -2.99 10.13 11.65
C GLY A 6 -1.75 11.03 11.65
N GLU A 7 -1.77 12.12 12.43
CA GLU A 7 -0.59 12.93 12.73
C GLU A 7 0.55 12.10 13.33
N VAL A 8 0.26 11.25 14.32
CA VAL A 8 1.27 10.39 14.96
C VAL A 8 1.84 9.40 13.96
N VAL A 9 0.98 8.82 13.11
CA VAL A 9 1.41 7.82 12.12
C VAL A 9 2.30 8.46 11.06
N GLY A 10 1.94 9.64 10.55
CA GLY A 10 2.77 10.34 9.59
C GLY A 10 4.04 10.93 10.20
N SER A 11 4.03 11.38 11.46
CA SER A 11 5.24 11.78 12.19
C SER A 11 6.18 10.59 12.43
N VAL A 12 5.65 9.42 12.77
CA VAL A 12 6.44 8.19 12.89
C VAL A 12 7.03 7.81 11.54
N CYS A 13 6.26 7.90 10.44
CA CYS A 13 6.80 7.65 9.10
C CYS A 13 7.89 8.66 8.73
N GLN A 14 7.71 9.95 9.00
CA GLN A 14 8.76 10.94 8.79
C GLN A 14 10.02 10.63 9.60
N LEU A 15 9.87 10.23 10.86
CA LEU A 15 10.98 9.85 11.72
C LEU A 15 11.72 8.62 11.18
N LEU A 16 11.00 7.62 10.67
CA LEU A 16 11.58 6.39 10.14
C LEU A 16 12.34 6.61 8.82
N VAL A 17 11.96 7.62 8.04
CA VAL A 17 12.56 7.94 6.75
C VAL A 17 13.57 9.12 6.85
N ALA A 18 13.58 9.82 7.98
CA ALA A 18 14.60 10.80 8.33
C ALA A 18 15.97 10.15 8.59
N HIS A 19 17.03 10.96 8.56
CA HIS A 19 18.37 10.51 8.89
C HIS A 19 18.44 10.04 10.35
N GLY A 20 19.21 8.98 10.60
CA GLY A 20 19.51 8.55 11.97
C GLY A 20 20.28 9.63 12.75
N PRO A 21 20.49 9.45 14.08
CA PRO A 21 21.18 10.42 14.94
C PRO A 21 22.64 10.74 14.54
N GLY A 22 23.18 10.10 13.50
CA GLY A 22 24.50 10.39 12.91
C GLY A 22 24.48 10.98 11.49
N GLY A 23 23.32 11.38 10.96
CA GLY A 23 23.20 11.83 9.56
C GLY A 23 23.23 10.69 8.53
N GLU A 24 23.35 9.45 9.00
CA GLU A 24 23.34 8.24 8.20
C GLU A 24 21.94 8.01 7.59
N PRO A 25 21.85 7.48 6.36
CA PRO A 25 20.58 7.05 5.80
C PRO A 25 19.95 5.93 6.66
N PRO A 26 18.61 5.84 6.70
CA PRO A 26 17.93 4.80 7.47
C PRO A 26 18.29 3.39 7.00
N GLN A 27 18.23 2.41 7.91
CA GLN A 27 18.52 1.02 7.56
C GLN A 27 17.40 0.42 6.69
N GLU A 28 17.74 -0.59 5.89
CA GLU A 28 16.80 -1.22 4.95
C GLU A 28 15.52 -1.72 5.62
N HIS A 29 15.65 -2.44 6.74
CA HIS A 29 14.49 -2.97 7.47
C HIS A 29 13.55 -1.87 7.98
N THR A 30 14.09 -0.68 8.34
CA THR A 30 13.32 0.49 8.76
C THR A 30 12.46 0.99 7.59
N LEU A 31 13.02 1.02 6.38
CA LEU A 31 12.29 1.41 5.17
C LEU A 31 11.23 0.39 4.78
N GLU A 32 11.50 -0.92 4.92
CA GLU A 32 10.48 -1.94 4.70
C GLU A 32 9.28 -1.74 5.65
N CYS A 33 9.56 -1.57 6.95
CA CYS A 33 8.54 -1.31 7.96
C CYS A 33 7.75 -0.03 7.67
N ALA A 34 8.41 1.06 7.29
CA ALA A 34 7.75 2.30 6.91
C ALA A 34 6.83 2.11 5.70
N CYS A 35 7.29 1.41 4.65
CA CYS A 35 6.50 1.17 3.45
C CYS A 35 5.29 0.26 3.71
N GLU A 36 5.40 -0.74 4.60
CA GLU A 36 4.27 -1.57 5.02
C GLU A 36 3.25 -0.78 5.85
N LEU A 37 3.72 0.05 6.79
CA LEU A 37 2.85 0.92 7.58
C LEU A 37 2.07 1.88 6.68
N LEU A 38 2.75 2.56 5.76
CA LEU A 38 2.14 3.49 4.80
C LEU A 38 1.13 2.80 3.88
N ARG A 39 1.40 1.58 3.42
CA ARG A 39 0.40 0.79 2.67
C ARG A 39 -0.86 0.52 3.48
N SER A 40 -0.72 0.25 4.78
CA SER A 40 -1.88 -0.05 5.64
C SER A 40 -2.71 1.18 6.01
N VAL A 41 -2.09 2.35 6.16
CA VAL A 41 -2.75 3.55 6.73
C VAL A 41 -2.88 4.70 5.74
N GLY A 42 -2.28 4.60 4.55
CA GLY A 42 -2.08 5.72 3.64
C GLY A 42 -3.36 6.41 3.20
N VAL A 43 -4.40 5.64 2.89
CA VAL A 43 -5.74 6.16 2.57
C VAL A 43 -6.34 6.95 3.72
N THR A 44 -6.22 6.40 4.94
CA THR A 44 -6.76 7.07 6.14
C THR A 44 -5.96 8.33 6.45
N LEU A 45 -4.65 8.31 6.20
CA LEU A 45 -3.78 9.45 6.40
C LEU A 45 -4.13 10.58 5.43
N GLU A 46 -4.26 10.30 4.14
CA GLU A 46 -4.58 11.34 3.14
C GLU A 46 -6.00 11.90 3.28
N ALA A 47 -6.93 11.17 3.91
CA ALA A 47 -8.26 11.69 4.24
C ALA A 47 -8.26 12.77 5.34
N LEU A 48 -7.15 12.95 6.06
CA LEU A 48 -7.01 13.98 7.10
C LEU A 48 -6.49 15.29 6.49
N PRO A 49 -6.97 16.47 6.94
CA PRO A 49 -6.55 17.77 6.40
C PRO A 49 -5.03 18.00 6.41
N ALA A 50 -4.34 17.53 7.46
CA ALA A 50 -2.89 17.63 7.59
C ALA A 50 -2.13 16.39 7.07
N GLY A 51 -2.83 15.31 6.72
CA GLY A 51 -2.19 14.04 6.37
C GLY A 51 -1.78 13.94 4.90
N ALA A 52 -2.50 14.59 3.98
CA ALA A 52 -2.11 14.68 2.57
C ALA A 52 -0.73 15.35 2.35
N PRO A 53 -0.45 16.57 2.90
CA PRO A 53 0.87 17.18 2.74
C PRO A 53 1.97 16.39 3.46
N LEU A 54 1.64 15.74 4.59
CA LEU A 54 2.55 14.87 5.32
C LEU A 54 2.94 13.64 4.49
N MET A 55 1.96 13.01 3.83
CA MET A 55 2.19 11.88 2.92
C MET A 55 3.06 12.29 1.73
N GLU A 56 2.81 13.48 1.16
CA GLU A 56 3.64 14.01 0.09
C GLU A 56 5.11 14.16 0.50
N GLN A 57 5.37 14.75 1.67
CA GLN A 57 6.73 14.88 2.20
C GLN A 57 7.41 13.53 2.38
N VAL A 58 6.71 12.53 2.92
CA VAL A 58 7.23 11.17 3.10
C VAL A 58 7.54 10.52 1.74
N CYS A 59 6.66 10.63 0.75
CA CYS A 59 6.88 10.08 -0.59
C CYS A 59 8.06 10.74 -1.30
N CYS A 60 8.19 12.07 -1.24
CA CYS A 60 9.35 12.79 -1.77
C CYS A 60 10.65 12.28 -1.16
N ARG A 61 10.66 12.10 0.17
CA ARG A 61 11.83 11.58 0.86
C ARG A 61 12.16 10.14 0.45
N LEU A 62 11.16 9.27 0.31
CA LEU A 62 11.39 7.89 -0.15
C LEU A 62 11.97 7.87 -1.57
N LEU A 63 11.52 8.76 -2.45
CA LEU A 63 12.07 8.90 -3.81
C LEU A 63 13.55 9.32 -3.79
N GLU A 64 13.92 10.27 -2.94
CA GLU A 64 15.32 10.66 -2.73
C GLU A 64 16.16 9.47 -2.25
N LEU A 65 15.68 8.74 -1.25
CA LEU A 65 16.38 7.58 -0.70
C LEU A 65 16.57 6.48 -1.75
N LYS A 66 15.56 6.19 -2.56
CA LYS A 66 15.67 5.24 -3.67
C LYS A 66 16.78 5.62 -4.67
N GLY A 67 16.96 6.92 -4.91
CA GLY A 67 17.98 7.48 -5.81
C GLY A 67 19.36 7.65 -5.17
N LEU A 68 19.49 7.41 -3.86
CA LEU A 68 20.73 7.65 -3.12
C LEU A 68 21.85 6.73 -3.60
N LYS A 69 23.01 7.32 -3.88
CA LYS A 69 24.22 6.63 -4.34
C LYS A 69 25.35 6.83 -3.33
N GLY A 70 26.09 5.75 -3.05
CA GLY A 70 27.29 5.80 -2.22
C GLY A 70 28.49 6.37 -2.96
N ALA A 71 29.65 6.41 -2.28
CA ALA A 71 30.90 6.97 -2.81
C ALA A 71 31.37 6.35 -4.14
N GLY A 72 30.99 5.10 -4.42
CA GLY A 72 31.31 4.41 -5.68
C GLY A 72 30.25 4.56 -6.79
N GLY A 73 29.30 5.48 -6.66
CA GLY A 73 28.19 5.67 -7.62
C GLY A 73 27.16 4.52 -7.64
N SER A 74 27.38 3.48 -6.84
CA SER A 74 26.47 2.36 -6.65
C SER A 74 25.31 2.76 -5.73
N PRO A 75 24.10 2.20 -5.93
CA PRO A 75 22.96 2.50 -5.08
C PRO A 75 23.24 2.08 -3.64
N VAL A 76 22.80 2.91 -2.68
CA VAL A 76 22.94 2.62 -1.24
C VAL A 76 22.07 1.44 -0.82
N TYR A 77 20.85 1.38 -1.35
CA TYR A 77 19.88 0.34 -1.02
C TYR A 77 19.86 -0.79 -2.06
N CYS A 78 19.58 -2.00 -1.61
CA CYS A 78 19.40 -3.16 -2.46
C CYS A 78 18.15 -3.04 -3.34
N LYS A 79 18.06 -3.89 -4.37
CA LYS A 79 16.95 -3.87 -5.33
C LYS A 79 15.59 -4.09 -4.68
N ARG A 80 15.51 -4.96 -3.68
CA ARG A 80 14.26 -5.24 -2.95
C ARG A 80 13.68 -3.95 -2.34
N VAL A 81 14.47 -3.19 -1.60
CA VAL A 81 14.03 -1.92 -1.01
C VAL A 81 13.68 -0.89 -2.07
N GLN A 82 14.45 -0.79 -3.16
CA GLN A 82 14.13 0.11 -4.27
C GLN A 82 12.77 -0.21 -4.92
N PHE A 83 12.44 -1.49 -5.07
CA PHE A 83 11.14 -1.92 -5.57
C PHE A 83 10.03 -1.66 -4.56
N LEU A 84 10.23 -1.96 -3.27
CA LEU A 84 9.25 -1.64 -2.23
C LEU A 84 8.87 -0.15 -2.20
N ILE A 85 9.86 0.73 -2.35
CA ILE A 85 9.62 2.17 -2.46
C ILE A 85 8.83 2.49 -3.73
N GLN A 86 9.23 1.94 -4.88
CA GLN A 86 8.55 2.19 -6.15
C GLN A 86 7.09 1.72 -6.11
N ASP A 87 6.85 0.52 -5.60
CA ASP A 87 5.52 -0.08 -5.48
C ASP A 87 4.60 0.79 -4.62
N LEU A 88 5.10 1.34 -3.51
CA LEU A 88 4.31 2.26 -2.68
C LEU A 88 3.96 3.55 -3.44
N LEU A 89 4.90 4.13 -4.17
CA LEU A 89 4.65 5.34 -4.97
C LEU A 89 3.63 5.07 -6.08
N ASP A 90 3.71 3.91 -6.73
CA ASP A 90 2.78 3.49 -7.77
C ASP A 90 1.37 3.25 -7.22
N VAL A 91 1.27 2.59 -6.05
CA VAL A 91 -0.02 2.40 -5.34
C VAL A 91 -0.65 3.75 -5.00
N ARG A 92 0.13 4.71 -4.52
CA ARG A 92 -0.37 6.07 -4.24
C ARG A 92 -0.82 6.78 -5.51
N ALA A 93 -0.03 6.71 -6.58
CA ALA A 93 -0.38 7.32 -7.87
C ALA A 93 -1.66 6.72 -8.48
N ALA A 94 -1.94 5.45 -8.18
CA ALA A 94 -3.18 4.76 -8.53
C ALA A 94 -4.34 5.06 -7.56
N GLY A 95 -4.22 6.02 -6.64
CA GLY A 95 -5.27 6.37 -5.68
C GLY A 95 -5.48 5.32 -4.58
N TRP A 96 -4.43 4.57 -4.23
CA TRP A 96 -4.43 3.45 -3.27
C TRP A 96 -5.28 2.25 -3.68
N GLU A 97 -5.68 2.20 -4.96
CA GLU A 97 -6.40 1.09 -5.55
C GLU A 97 -5.42 -0.05 -5.86
N THR A 98 -5.62 -1.21 -5.23
CA THR A 98 -4.89 -2.42 -5.59
C THR A 98 -5.83 -3.44 -6.20
N ARG A 99 -5.46 -3.95 -7.37
CA ARG A 99 -6.21 -5.03 -8.02
C ARG A 99 -5.89 -6.34 -7.30
N GLN A 100 -6.77 -6.77 -6.40
CA GLN A 100 -6.68 -8.12 -5.86
C GLN A 100 -7.37 -9.06 -6.84
N PHE A 101 -6.58 -9.88 -7.53
CA PHE A 101 -7.13 -11.01 -8.27
C PHE A 101 -7.61 -12.01 -7.21
N ARG A 102 -8.93 -12.18 -7.07
CA ARG A 102 -9.45 -13.27 -6.25
C ARG A 102 -8.93 -14.56 -6.87
N SER A 103 -8.02 -15.25 -6.18
CA SER A 103 -7.81 -16.67 -6.41
C SER A 103 -9.01 -17.43 -5.86
N SER A 104 -10.22 -17.18 -6.41
CA SER A 104 -11.27 -18.17 -6.29
C SER A 104 -10.86 -19.29 -7.24
N ALA A 105 -10.44 -20.42 -6.67
CA ALA A 105 -10.46 -21.65 -7.43
C ALA A 105 -11.94 -21.91 -7.77
N LYS A 106 -12.38 -21.44 -8.95
CA LYS A 106 -13.73 -21.75 -9.44
C LYS A 106 -13.86 -23.26 -9.51
N THR A 107 -14.93 -23.78 -8.94
CA THR A 107 -15.18 -25.23 -8.99
C THR A 107 -15.42 -25.62 -10.45
N LYS A 108 -14.98 -26.81 -10.88
CA LYS A 108 -15.13 -27.32 -12.27
C LYS A 108 -16.54 -27.11 -12.84
N GLU A 109 -17.56 -27.13 -11.98
CA GLU A 109 -18.97 -26.96 -12.36
C GLU A 109 -19.33 -25.51 -12.74
N GLU A 110 -18.69 -24.53 -12.13
CA GLU A 110 -18.87 -23.11 -12.45
C GLU A 110 -18.24 -22.75 -13.81
N ILE A 111 -17.08 -23.36 -14.13
CA ILE A 111 -16.41 -23.23 -15.43
C ILE A 111 -17.28 -23.79 -16.56
N ARG A 112 -17.92 -24.96 -16.34
CA ARG A 112 -18.82 -25.57 -17.34
C ARG A 112 -20.07 -24.74 -17.60
N ARG A 113 -20.61 -24.09 -16.56
CA ARG A 113 -21.79 -23.24 -16.67
C ARG A 113 -21.49 -21.93 -17.41
N GLU A 114 -20.29 -21.36 -17.24
CA GLU A 114 -19.86 -20.15 -17.95
C GLU A 114 -19.55 -20.41 -19.44
N GLN A 115 -18.92 -21.55 -19.78
CA GLN A 115 -18.64 -21.91 -21.18
C GLN A 115 -19.90 -22.10 -22.05
N ALA A 116 -21.04 -22.42 -21.44
CA ALA A 116 -22.32 -22.51 -22.13
C ALA A 116 -22.93 -21.13 -22.45
N LYS A 117 -22.61 -20.09 -21.65
CA LYS A 117 -23.11 -18.71 -21.83
C LYS A 117 -22.26 -17.87 -22.77
N ASP A 118 -20.97 -18.18 -22.91
CA ASP A 118 -20.02 -17.41 -23.74
C ASP A 118 -20.07 -17.70 -25.24
N ARG A 119 -21.02 -18.51 -25.72
CA ARG A 119 -21.20 -18.76 -27.16
C ARG A 119 -22.02 -17.68 -27.89
N CYS A 120 -22.51 -16.63 -27.21
CA CYS A 120 -23.43 -15.66 -27.81
C CYS A 120 -23.07 -14.17 -27.63
N SER A 121 -21.90 -13.82 -27.09
CA SER A 121 -21.55 -12.41 -26.78
C SER A 121 -20.14 -12.04 -27.28
N PRO A 122 -19.95 -10.89 -27.96
CA PRO A 122 -18.62 -10.41 -28.33
C PRO A 122 -17.82 -10.00 -27.09
N LYS A 123 -16.56 -10.44 -27.04
CA LYS A 123 -15.64 -10.35 -25.89
C LYS A 123 -15.35 -8.90 -25.46
N ALA A 124 -15.76 -8.54 -24.25
CA ALA A 124 -15.11 -7.49 -23.47
C ALA A 124 -14.08 -8.15 -22.53
N ALA A 125 -12.84 -7.67 -22.59
CA ALA A 125 -11.71 -8.24 -21.86
C ALA A 125 -11.80 -7.99 -20.34
N GLY A 126 -11.60 -9.06 -19.56
CA GLY A 126 -11.08 -8.97 -18.19
C GLY A 126 -12.07 -9.08 -17.03
N ALA A 127 -12.86 -10.16 -16.96
CA ALA A 127 -13.61 -10.53 -15.75
C ALA A 127 -12.67 -11.15 -14.70
N GLY A 128 -12.41 -10.48 -13.57
CA GLY A 128 -11.82 -11.13 -12.39
C GLY A 128 -10.98 -10.29 -11.42
N ALA A 129 -10.67 -9.02 -11.72
CA ALA A 129 -9.94 -8.15 -10.80
C ALA A 129 -10.93 -7.33 -9.95
N GLU A 130 -10.98 -7.59 -8.64
CA GLU A 130 -11.66 -6.70 -7.69
C GLU A 130 -10.68 -5.60 -7.30
N VAL A 131 -11.07 -4.35 -7.53
CA VAL A 131 -10.30 -3.19 -7.07
C VAL A 131 -10.58 -3.02 -5.58
N VAL A 132 -9.57 -3.29 -4.76
CA VAL A 132 -9.64 -3.13 -3.30
C VAL A 132 -8.74 -1.96 -2.92
N VAL A 133 -9.31 -1.00 -2.21
CA VAL A 133 -8.58 0.12 -1.63
C VAL A 133 -7.74 -0.38 -0.46
N MET A 134 -6.40 -0.27 -0.56
CA MET A 134 -5.48 -0.67 0.51
C MET A 134 -5.75 0.11 1.80
N GLY A 135 -5.79 -0.58 2.94
CA GLY A 135 -6.01 0.05 4.25
C GLY A 135 -7.47 0.29 4.65
N GLN A 136 -8.47 0.00 3.80
CA GLN A 136 -9.86 -0.06 4.25
C GLN A 136 -10.11 -1.35 5.05
N ARG A 137 -10.80 -1.22 6.18
CA ARG A 137 -11.24 -2.36 6.99
C ARG A 137 -12.26 -3.18 6.19
N PRO A 138 -12.05 -4.49 5.98
CA PRO A 138 -13.03 -5.33 5.29
C PRO A 138 -14.37 -5.30 6.02
N MET A 139 -15.48 -5.05 5.29
CA MET A 139 -16.82 -4.94 5.90
C MET A 139 -17.26 -6.22 6.63
N CYS A 140 -16.67 -7.37 6.33
CA CYS A 140 -16.92 -8.63 7.03
C CYS A 140 -16.45 -8.64 8.50
N LEU A 141 -15.57 -7.74 8.91
CA LEU A 141 -15.13 -7.57 10.30
C LEU A 141 -15.88 -6.44 11.03
N ALA A 142 -16.85 -5.78 10.40
CA ALA A 142 -17.56 -4.64 10.97
C ALA A 142 -18.65 -5.01 12.00
N ARG A 143 -18.92 -6.30 12.21
CA ARG A 143 -20.07 -6.75 13.02
C ARG A 143 -19.70 -7.89 13.97
N ALA A 144 -18.99 -7.56 15.04
CA ALA A 144 -18.94 -8.39 16.26
C ALA A 144 -18.34 -7.60 17.45
N ILE A 145 -19.07 -6.61 17.96
CA ILE A 145 -19.03 -6.32 19.41
C ILE A 145 -20.48 -6.08 19.83
N PRO A 146 -21.19 -7.09 20.36
CA PRO A 146 -22.43 -6.80 21.07
C PRO A 146 -22.06 -5.92 22.28
N ALA A 147 -22.75 -4.78 22.40
CA ALA A 147 -22.75 -4.00 23.62
C ALA A 147 -23.25 -4.90 24.76
N ALA A 148 -22.40 -5.17 25.74
CA ALA A 148 -22.85 -5.74 27.00
C ALA A 148 -23.54 -4.63 27.79
N CYS A 149 -24.80 -4.89 28.17
CA CYS A 149 -25.57 -4.09 29.12
C CYS A 149 -24.94 -4.11 30.52
#